data_AF-A0A955L151-F1
#
_entry.id   AF-A0A955L151-F1
#
_cell.length_a   1.000
_cell.length_b   1.000
_cell.length_c   1.000
_cell.angle_alpha   90.00
_cell.angle_beta   90.00
_cell.angle_gamma   90.00
#
_symmetry.space_group_name_H-M   'P 1'
#
loop_
_entity.id
_entity.type
_entity.pdbx_description
1 polymer ?
#
loop_
_entity_poly.entity_id
_entity_poly.type
_entity_poly.pdbx_seq_one_letter_code
_entity_poly.pdbx_strand_id
1 'polypeptide(L)' 'MKVKASVKKRCEHCYIVKRSKANGKKIVYIYCKRDPRHKQRQG' A
#
# COMPACT_ATOMS: atom_id res chain seq x y z
N MET A 1 -2.44 -6.00 -7.22
CA MET A 1 -2.48 -4.92 -6.19
C MET A 1 -3.94 -4.58 -5.95
N LYS A 2 -4.42 -4.60 -4.69
CA LYS A 2 -5.83 -4.35 -4.34
C LYS A 2 -6.05 -2.89 -3.92
N VAL A 3 -7.05 -2.22 -4.45
CA VAL A 3 -7.39 -0.83 -4.13
C VAL A 3 -8.44 -0.83 -3.03
N LYS A 4 -8.23 -0.06 -1.94
CA LYS A 4 -9.11 0.00 -0.77
C LYS A 4 -9.10 1.38 -0.14
N ALA A 5 -10.22 1.82 0.42
CA ALA A 5 -10.27 3.06 1.20
C ALA A 5 -9.35 3.01 2.44
N SER A 6 -9.28 1.85 3.12
CA SER A 6 -8.38 1.61 4.25
C SER A 6 -7.41 0.47 3.95
N VAL A 7 -6.12 0.72 4.17
CA VAL A 7 -5.03 -0.24 3.95
C VAL A 7 -4.37 -0.62 5.27
N LYS A 8 -4.18 -1.92 5.50
CA LYS A 8 -3.54 -2.47 6.69
C LYS A 8 -2.54 -3.57 6.37
N LYS A 9 -1.49 -3.68 7.17
CA LYS A 9 -0.50 -4.77 7.08
C LYS A 9 -1.21 -6.08 7.38
N ARG A 10 -0.90 -7.13 6.62
CA ARG A 10 -1.50 -8.47 6.79
C ARG A 10 -0.53 -9.50 7.37
N CYS A 11 0.77 -9.20 7.29
CA CYS A 11 1.84 -10.01 7.85
C CYS A 11 3.00 -9.10 8.26
N GLU A 12 4.01 -9.68 8.91
CA GLU A 12 5.23 -8.98 9.37
C GLU A 12 6.06 -8.41 8.21
N HIS A 13 6.06 -9.10 7.07
CA HIS A 13 6.77 -8.69 5.84
C HIS A 13 6.08 -7.53 5.08
N CYS A 14 4.90 -7.08 5.55
CA CYS A 14 4.21 -5.95 4.95
C CYS A 14 4.83 -4.62 5.42
N TYR A 15 5.12 -3.75 4.47
CA TYR A 15 5.64 -2.42 4.73
C TYR A 15 4.83 -1.35 4.01
N ILE A 16 4.77 -0.17 4.63
CA ILE A 16 4.01 0.96 4.13
C ILE A 16 4.92 1.79 3.25
N VAL A 17 4.42 2.20 2.09
CA VAL A 17 5.10 3.11 1.17
C VAL A 17 4.18 4.29 0.92
N LYS A 18 4.63 5.51 1.23
CA LYS A 18 3.91 6.74 0.88
C LYS A 18 4.52 7.28 -0.41
N ARG A 19 3.71 7.48 -1.45
CA ARG A 19 4.16 8.09 -2.71
C ARG A 19 3.40 9.39 -2.94
N SER A 20 4.13 10.47 -3.18
CA SER A 20 3.56 11.75 -3.60
C SER A 20 3.27 11.71 -5.10
N LYS A 21 2.08 12.16 -5.50
CA LYS A 21 1.71 12.37 -6.90
C LYS A 21 2.01 13.81 -7.32
N ALA A 22 2.06 14.04 -8.64
CA ALA A 22 2.33 15.37 -9.22
C ALA A 22 1.36 16.46 -8.72
N ASN A 23 0.12 16.09 -8.42
CA ASN A 23 -0.90 16.98 -7.85
C ASN A 23 -0.79 17.19 -6.33
N GLY A 24 0.34 16.85 -5.72
CA GLY A 24 0.56 16.96 -4.26
C GLY A 24 -0.15 15.89 -3.42
N LYS A 25 -0.99 15.02 -4.00
CA LYS A 25 -1.70 13.97 -3.25
C LYS A 25 -0.74 12.89 -2.78
N LYS A 26 -0.73 12.61 -1.47
CA LYS A 26 0.01 11.50 -0.87
C LYS A 26 -0.85 10.24 -0.91
N ILE A 27 -0.37 9.20 -1.59
CA ILE A 27 -1.05 7.90 -1.67
C ILE A 27 -0.26 6.88 -0.86
N VAL A 28 -0.96 6.19 0.04
CA VAL A 28 -0.39 5.12 0.86
C VAL A 28 -0.53 3.79 0.13
N TYR A 29 0.53 3.00 0.14
CA TYR A 29 0.57 1.65 -0.38
C TYR A 29 1.05 0.71 0.70
N ILE A 30 0.63 -0.55 0.59
CA ILE A 30 1.25 -1.65 1.32
C ILE A 30 1.88 -2.57 0.30
N TYR A 31 3.17 -2.80 0.46
CA TYR A 31 3.91 -3.80 -0.29
C TYR A 31 4.27 -4.95 0.63
N CYS A 32 4.49 -6.11 0.04
CA CYS A 32 4.97 -7.30 0.72
C CYS A 32 5.95 -7.99 -0.23
N LYS A 33 7.14 -8.31 0.27
CA LYS A 33 8.17 -9.02 -0.51
C LYS A 33 7.85 -10.52 -0.63
N ARG A 34 7.20 -11.09 0.40
CA ARG A 34 6.92 -12.52 0.51
C ARG A 34 5.64 -12.95 -0.23
N ASP A 35 4.58 -12.15 -0.16
CA ASP A 35 3.28 -12.50 -0.76
C ASP A 35 2.71 -11.33 -1.59
N PRO A 36 2.57 -11.47 -2.92
CA PRO A 36 1.99 -10.44 -3.78
C PRO A 36 0.50 -10.16 -3.53
N ARG A 37 -0.25 -11.06 -2.90
CA ARG A 37 -1.68 -10.91 -2.56
C ARG A 37 -1.92 -9.83 -1.49
N HIS A 38 -0.89 -9.50 -0.72
CA HIS A 38 -0.94 -8.47 0.32
C HIS A 38 -0.77 -7.04 -0.22
N LYS A 39 -0.37 -6.87 -1.48
CA LYS A 39 -0.14 -5.55 -2.10
C LYS A 39 -1.45 -4.76 -2.15
N GLN A 40 -1.48 -3.59 -1.50
CA GLN A 40 -2.67 -2.72 -1.38
C GLN A 40 -2.35 -1.25 -1.71
N ARG A 41 -3.34 -0.49 -2.21
CA ARG A 41 -3.29 0.96 -2.43
C ARG A 41 -4.45 1.64 -1.73
N GLN A 42 -4.19 2.76 -1.05
CA GLN A 42 -5.20 3.58 -0.41
C GLN A 42 -5.88 4.52 -1.40
N GLY A 43 -7.22 4.54 -1.38
CA GLY A 43 -8.09 5.32 -2.24
C GLY A 43 -8.56 4.51 -3.43
#